data_AF-A0A7L4DTB0-F1
#
_entry.id   AF-A0A7L4DTB0-F1
#
_cell.length_a   1.000
_cell.length_b   1.000
_cell.length_c   1.000
_cell.angle_alpha   90.00
_cell.angle_beta   90.00
_cell.angle_gamma   90.00
#
_symmetry.space_group_name_H-M   'P 1'
#
loop_
_entity.id
_entity.type
_entity.pdbx_description
1 polymer ?
#
loop_
_entity_poly.entity_id
_entity_poly.type
_entity_poly.pdbx_seq_one_letter_code
_entity_poly.pdbx_strand_id
1 'polypeptide(L)'
;QKIKEILEKYQYLQWEGVTGNLHVPSQAEWEQLLTSCSAFLFYGMERFVSHIVLNRLVAMNIPKCHLVILLDLVRSKESYRRITNSDIHKSCLHIALERPTETAMLLSLTGVRSIIANQWYTTLQENAERLEILSENLLSIGRTTGQTIHLLQK
;
A
#
# COMPACT_ATOMS: atom_id res chain seq x y z
N GLN A 1 7.78 7.46 14.20
CA GLN A 1 6.93 7.24 12.99
C GLN A 1 6.83 5.73 12.88
N LYS A 2 5.62 5.16 12.99
CA LYS A 2 5.40 3.73 13.21
C LYS A 2 6.28 2.80 12.35
N ILE A 3 6.47 3.10 11.06
CA ILE A 3 7.32 2.28 10.18
C ILE A 3 8.78 2.17 10.65
N LYS A 4 9.36 3.24 11.23
CA LYS A 4 10.74 3.21 11.76
C LYS A 4 10.84 2.27 12.95
N GLU A 5 9.87 2.32 13.86
CA GLU A 5 9.78 1.42 15.01
C GLU A 5 9.69 -0.05 14.55
N ILE A 6 8.92 -0.34 13.50
CA ILE A 6 8.80 -1.68 12.92
C ILE A 6 10.14 -2.13 12.30
N LEU A 7 10.81 -1.29 11.52
CA LEU A 7 12.10 -1.62 10.91
C LEU A 7 13.21 -1.81 11.96
N GLU A 8 13.19 -1.02 13.03
CA GLU A 8 14.10 -1.17 14.18
C GLU A 8 13.84 -2.45 14.97
N LYS A 9 12.57 -2.88 15.08
CA LYS A 9 12.18 -4.14 15.74
C LYS A 9 12.53 -5.37 14.90
N TYR A 10 12.47 -5.27 13.57
CA TYR A 10 12.70 -6.37 12.64
C TYR A 10 13.94 -6.14 11.75
N GLN A 11 15.10 -5.91 12.38
CA GLN A 11 16.35 -5.57 11.69
C GLN A 11 16.87 -6.66 10.73
N TYR A 12 16.37 -7.90 10.87
CA TYR A 12 16.72 -9.01 9.98
C TYR A 12 16.03 -8.93 8.61
N LEU A 13 15.06 -8.03 8.43
CA LEU A 13 14.40 -7.81 7.14
C LEU A 13 15.36 -7.17 6.14
N GLN A 14 15.46 -7.77 4.95
CA GLN A 14 16.05 -7.11 3.79
C GLN A 14 15.01 -6.15 3.20
N TRP A 15 14.94 -4.95 3.75
CA TRP A 15 14.01 -3.91 3.31
C TRP A 15 14.71 -2.86 2.45
N GLU A 16 14.05 -2.47 1.36
CA GLU A 16 14.41 -1.35 0.50
C GLU A 16 13.16 -0.49 0.30
N GLY A 17 13.29 0.83 0.42
CA GLY A 17 12.17 1.72 0.19
C GLY A 17 12.40 3.15 0.66
N VAL A 18 11.33 3.94 0.59
CA VAL A 18 11.35 5.37 0.93
C VAL A 18 10.45 5.62 2.13
N THR A 19 10.93 6.41 3.10
CA THR A 19 10.12 6.91 4.21
C THR A 19 9.92 8.41 4.06
N GLY A 20 8.82 8.94 4.62
CA GLY A 20 8.33 10.31 4.35
C GLY A 20 9.27 11.49 4.69
N ASN A 21 10.47 11.23 5.21
CA ASN A 21 11.48 12.26 5.48
C ASN A 21 12.58 12.32 4.42
N LEU A 22 12.60 11.38 3.45
CA LEU A 22 13.63 11.33 2.40
C LEU A 22 13.21 12.18 1.19
N HIS A 23 12.22 11.68 0.43
CA HIS A 23 11.69 12.31 -0.77
C HIS A 23 10.36 11.67 -1.17
N VAL A 24 9.70 12.22 -2.19
CA VAL A 24 8.56 11.56 -2.85
C VAL A 24 9.10 10.63 -3.94
N PRO A 25 8.77 9.32 -3.93
CA PRO A 25 9.27 8.40 -4.94
C PRO A 25 8.83 8.82 -6.35
N SER A 26 9.77 8.77 -7.28
CA SER A 26 9.51 8.87 -8.71
C SER A 26 8.73 7.66 -9.22
N GLN A 27 8.15 7.78 -10.42
CA GLN A 27 7.42 6.67 -11.04
C GLN A 27 8.33 5.46 -11.34
N ALA A 28 9.61 5.70 -11.66
CA ALA A 28 10.58 4.62 -11.87
C ALA A 28 10.93 3.91 -10.55
N GLU A 29 11.03 4.64 -9.43
CA GLU A 29 11.26 4.04 -8.12
C GLU A 29 10.08 3.18 -7.67
N TRP A 30 8.84 3.63 -7.87
CA TRP A 30 7.66 2.79 -7.60
C TRP A 30 7.70 1.48 -8.40
N GLU A 31 8.02 1.57 -9.69
CA GLU A 31 8.11 0.40 -10.57
C GLU A 31 9.21 -0.57 -10.14
N GLN A 32 10.38 -0.05 -9.81
CA GLN A 32 11.50 -0.84 -9.32
C GLN A 32 11.12 -1.54 -8.01
N LEU A 33 10.64 -0.80 -7.01
CA LEU A 33 10.28 -1.36 -5.70
C LEU A 33 9.20 -2.45 -5.80
N LEU A 34 8.19 -2.25 -6.65
CA LEU A 34 7.14 -3.25 -6.87
C LEU A 34 7.69 -4.52 -7.55
N THR A 35 8.58 -4.37 -8.54
CA THR A 35 9.08 -5.52 -9.34
C THR A 35 10.24 -6.27 -8.71
N SER A 36 10.94 -5.68 -7.74
CA SER A 36 12.11 -6.28 -7.08
C SER A 36 11.83 -6.93 -5.73
N CYS A 37 10.61 -6.84 -5.20
CA CYS A 37 10.28 -7.35 -3.85
C CYS A 37 9.49 -8.67 -3.87
N SER A 38 9.56 -9.42 -2.77
CA SER A 38 8.66 -10.55 -2.48
C SER A 38 7.38 -10.11 -1.76
N ALA A 39 7.46 -9.01 -1.01
CA ALA A 39 6.33 -8.37 -0.35
C ALA A 39 6.49 -6.86 -0.40
N PHE A 40 5.40 -6.15 -0.63
CA PHE A 40 5.36 -4.70 -0.75
C PHE A 40 4.41 -4.12 0.29
N LEU A 41 4.87 -3.08 0.99
CA LEU A 41 4.07 -2.34 1.96
C LEU A 41 3.95 -0.88 1.52
N PHE A 42 2.72 -0.44 1.30
CA PHE A 42 2.39 0.97 1.22
C PHE A 42 1.74 1.40 2.54
N TYR A 43 2.32 2.40 3.21
CA TYR A 43 1.79 3.00 4.44
C TYR A 43 1.80 4.51 4.28
N GLY A 44 0.65 5.08 3.91
CA GLY A 44 0.60 6.47 3.44
C GLY A 44 -0.78 7.10 3.42
N MET A 45 -0.79 8.37 3.04
CA MET A 45 -2.01 9.16 2.84
C MET A 45 -2.62 8.87 1.46
N GLU A 46 -3.92 9.12 1.33
CA GLU A 46 -4.62 9.07 0.02
C GLU A 46 -4.69 7.65 -0.54
N ARG A 47 -5.07 7.48 -1.82
CA ARG A 47 -5.17 6.14 -2.46
C ARG A 47 -3.81 5.76 -2.99
N PHE A 48 -3.42 4.48 -2.91
CA PHE A 48 -2.15 3.99 -3.47
C PHE A 48 -1.94 4.42 -4.94
N VAL A 49 -2.97 4.21 -5.75
CA VAL A 49 -3.05 4.57 -7.18
C VAL A 49 -3.01 6.08 -7.47
N SER A 50 -3.14 6.95 -6.47
CA SER A 50 -2.89 8.39 -6.65
C SER A 50 -1.40 8.72 -6.70
N HIS A 51 -0.52 7.81 -6.26
CA HIS A 51 0.94 7.98 -6.26
C HIS A 51 1.65 7.34 -7.45
N ILE A 52 0.98 6.44 -8.17
CA ILE A 52 1.51 5.73 -9.34
C ILE A 52 0.64 5.99 -10.56
N VAL A 53 1.26 6.17 -11.74
CA VAL A 53 0.53 6.32 -12.99
C VAL A 53 -0.18 5.01 -13.32
N LEU A 54 -1.52 5.04 -13.33
CA LEU A 54 -2.37 3.87 -13.58
C LEU A 54 -1.97 3.07 -14.81
N ASN A 55 -1.76 3.76 -15.95
CA ASN A 55 -1.37 3.11 -17.21
C ASN A 55 -0.02 2.40 -17.14
N ARG A 56 0.89 2.88 -16.27
CA ARG A 56 2.17 2.20 -16.04
C ARG A 56 1.96 0.98 -15.18
N LEU A 57 1.24 1.10 -14.05
CA LEU A 57 0.93 -0.01 -13.15
C LEU A 57 0.33 -1.20 -13.91
N VAL A 58 -0.70 -0.97 -14.73
CA VAL A 58 -1.38 -2.06 -15.45
C VAL A 58 -0.55 -2.72 -16.55
N ALA A 59 0.49 -2.03 -17.04
CA ALA A 59 1.41 -2.57 -18.04
C ALA A 59 2.57 -3.36 -17.41
N MET A 60 2.71 -3.33 -16.07
CA MET A 60 3.76 -4.04 -15.37
C MET A 60 3.48 -5.54 -15.27
N ASN A 61 4.55 -6.32 -15.21
CA ASN A 61 4.53 -7.72 -14.82
C ASN A 61 5.27 -7.87 -13.48
N ILE A 62 4.54 -8.14 -12.40
CA ILE A 62 5.00 -8.12 -11.01
C ILE A 62 4.91 -9.51 -10.35
N PRO A 63 5.40 -10.60 -10.97
CA PRO A 63 5.18 -11.97 -10.47
C PRO A 63 6.02 -12.29 -9.22
N LYS A 64 7.07 -11.50 -8.99
CA LYS A 64 7.94 -11.62 -7.81
C LYS A 64 7.27 -11.12 -6.55
N CYS A 65 6.34 -10.16 -6.65
CA CYS A 65 5.63 -9.64 -5.48
C CYS A 65 4.49 -10.59 -5.12
N HIS A 66 4.63 -11.29 -4.00
CA HIS A 66 3.68 -12.30 -3.55
C HIS A 66 2.58 -11.69 -2.68
N LEU A 67 2.92 -10.64 -1.95
CA LEU A 67 2.03 -9.97 -1.01
C LEU A 67 2.15 -8.46 -1.18
N VAL A 68 1.04 -7.79 -1.43
CA VAL A 68 0.92 -6.33 -1.31
C VAL A 68 0.06 -6.01 -0.09
N ILE A 69 0.54 -5.11 0.76
CA ILE A 69 -0.20 -4.57 1.90
C ILE A 69 -0.40 -3.07 1.66
N LEU A 70 -1.65 -2.66 1.47
CA LEU A 70 -2.07 -1.28 1.30
C LEU A 70 -2.72 -0.77 2.58
N LEU A 71 -1.93 -0.04 3.37
CA LEU A 71 -2.40 0.77 4.49
C LEU A 71 -2.51 2.22 4.03
N ASP A 72 -3.36 2.41 3.03
CA ASP A 72 -3.70 3.68 2.39
C ASP A 72 -5.06 4.20 2.90
N LEU A 73 -5.70 5.09 2.13
CA LEU A 73 -7.00 5.71 2.42
C LEU A 73 -7.03 6.58 3.70
N VAL A 74 -5.87 7.00 4.18
CA VAL A 74 -5.81 8.00 5.26
C VAL A 74 -6.23 9.36 4.71
N ARG A 75 -7.21 10.00 5.35
CA ARG A 75 -7.69 11.34 4.98
C ARG A 75 -7.49 12.38 6.08
N SER A 76 -6.68 13.39 5.78
CA SER A 76 -6.69 14.70 6.41
C SER A 76 -7.40 15.75 5.53
N LYS A 77 -7.68 16.93 6.07
CA LYS A 77 -8.23 18.06 5.29
C LYS A 77 -7.33 18.43 4.11
N GLU A 78 -6.02 18.43 4.32
CA GLU A 78 -4.99 18.73 3.32
C GLU A 78 -4.94 17.66 2.24
N SER A 79 -4.94 16.39 2.63
CA SER A 79 -4.95 15.27 1.66
C SER A 79 -6.22 15.26 0.81
N TYR A 80 -7.36 15.63 1.39
CA TYR A 80 -8.61 15.73 0.64
C TYR A 80 -8.51 16.83 -0.41
N ARG A 81 -7.96 18.00 -0.08
CA ARG A 81 -7.74 19.09 -1.05
C ARG A 81 -6.80 18.67 -2.17
N ARG A 82 -5.74 17.91 -1.88
CA ARG A 82 -4.82 17.39 -2.90
C ARG A 82 -5.51 16.41 -3.85
N ILE A 83 -6.25 15.44 -3.32
CA ILE A 83 -7.03 14.49 -4.12
C ILE A 83 -8.04 15.24 -4.99
N THR A 84 -8.83 16.15 -4.42
CA THR A 84 -9.84 16.88 -5.20
C THR A 84 -9.20 17.68 -6.33
N ASN A 85 -8.05 18.31 -6.08
CA ASN A 85 -7.34 19.05 -7.12
C ASN A 85 -6.75 18.13 -8.20
N SER A 86 -6.21 16.97 -7.82
CA SER A 86 -5.69 15.96 -8.75
C SER A 86 -6.80 15.35 -9.63
N ASP A 87 -7.98 15.17 -9.06
CA ASP A 87 -9.12 14.53 -9.72
C ASP A 87 -9.84 15.45 -10.72
N ILE A 88 -9.63 16.78 -10.68
CA ILE A 88 -10.26 17.76 -11.60
C ILE A 88 -10.05 17.40 -13.08
N HIS A 89 -8.88 16.86 -13.42
CA HIS A 89 -8.52 16.55 -14.81
C HIS A 89 -8.77 15.08 -15.18
N LYS A 90 -9.26 14.26 -14.25
CA LYS A 90 -9.50 12.83 -14.47
C LYS A 90 -10.94 12.58 -14.90
N SER A 91 -11.14 11.62 -15.81
CA SER A 91 -12.48 11.18 -16.16
C SER A 91 -13.12 10.40 -15.00
N CYS A 92 -14.45 10.36 -14.94
CA CYS A 92 -15.17 9.56 -13.94
C CYS A 92 -14.76 8.08 -13.96
N LEU A 93 -14.47 7.55 -15.15
CA LEU A 93 -13.99 6.17 -15.32
C LEU A 93 -12.60 5.98 -14.70
N HIS A 94 -11.69 6.95 -14.89
CA HIS A 94 -10.36 6.89 -14.29
C HIS A 94 -10.43 6.91 -12.76
N ILE A 95 -11.26 7.79 -12.19
CA ILE A 95 -11.46 7.86 -10.74
C ILE A 95 -12.12 6.58 -10.20
N ALA A 96 -13.01 5.94 -10.97
CA ALA A 96 -13.63 4.68 -10.58
C ALA A 96 -12.59 3.55 -10.46
N LEU A 97 -11.59 3.50 -11.35
CA LEU A 97 -10.49 2.54 -11.29
C LEU A 97 -9.57 2.74 -10.07
N GLU A 98 -9.62 3.91 -9.42
CA GLU A 98 -8.82 4.18 -8.24
C GLU A 98 -9.43 3.66 -6.93
N ARG A 99 -10.63 3.10 -6.98
CA ARG A 99 -11.32 2.57 -5.80
C ARG A 99 -10.61 1.32 -5.25
N PRO A 100 -10.83 0.96 -3.98
CA PRO A 100 -10.07 -0.12 -3.34
C PRO A 100 -10.24 -1.49 -4.01
N THR A 101 -11.45 -1.80 -4.48
CA THR A 101 -11.74 -3.09 -5.13
C THR A 101 -11.05 -3.18 -6.49
N GLU A 102 -11.16 -2.12 -7.28
CA GLU A 102 -10.56 -1.98 -8.60
C GLU A 102 -9.03 -1.99 -8.48
N THR A 103 -8.46 -1.29 -7.49
CA THR A 103 -7.02 -1.34 -7.19
C THR A 103 -6.55 -2.77 -6.91
N ALA A 104 -7.29 -3.54 -6.11
CA ALA A 104 -6.97 -4.93 -5.85
C ALA A 104 -7.04 -5.79 -7.13
N MET A 105 -8.06 -5.59 -7.96
CA MET A 105 -8.18 -6.29 -9.26
C MET A 105 -7.00 -5.98 -10.17
N LEU A 106 -6.60 -4.70 -10.26
CA LEU A 106 -5.46 -4.29 -11.09
C LEU A 106 -4.15 -4.92 -10.60
N LEU A 107 -3.90 -4.94 -9.29
CA LEU A 107 -2.74 -5.62 -8.71
C LEU A 107 -2.76 -7.13 -8.96
N SER A 108 -3.93 -7.77 -8.90
CA SER A 108 -4.06 -9.19 -9.27
C SER A 108 -3.72 -9.42 -10.74
N LEU A 109 -4.20 -8.54 -11.64
CA LEU A 109 -3.93 -8.64 -13.09
C LEU A 109 -2.44 -8.45 -13.43
N THR A 110 -1.68 -7.71 -12.63
CA THR A 110 -0.24 -7.53 -12.83
C THR A 110 0.60 -8.69 -12.27
N GLY A 111 -0.03 -9.69 -11.64
CA GLY A 111 0.64 -10.92 -11.16
C GLY A 111 0.86 -11.00 -9.64
N VAL A 112 0.35 -10.03 -8.86
CA VAL A 112 0.42 -10.09 -7.39
C VAL A 112 -0.50 -11.19 -6.87
N ARG A 113 0.02 -12.06 -6.00
CA ARG A 113 -0.70 -13.26 -5.54
C ARG A 113 -1.66 -13.04 -4.37
N SER A 114 -1.37 -12.09 -3.49
CA SER A 114 -2.18 -11.77 -2.33
C SER A 114 -2.17 -10.26 -2.09
N ILE A 115 -3.34 -9.69 -1.81
CA ILE A 115 -3.48 -8.28 -1.47
C ILE A 115 -4.22 -8.15 -0.13
N ILE A 116 -3.64 -7.38 0.78
CA ILE A 116 -4.29 -6.88 2.00
C ILE A 116 -4.50 -5.39 1.78
N ALA A 117 -5.74 -4.90 1.86
CA ALA A 117 -6.05 -3.50 1.62
C ALA A 117 -7.19 -3.01 2.50
N ASN A 118 -7.22 -1.70 2.75
CA ASN A 118 -8.34 -1.03 3.39
C ASN A 118 -9.54 -0.95 2.43
N GLN A 119 -10.75 -1.26 2.92
CA GLN A 119 -11.99 -1.08 2.13
C GLN A 119 -12.58 0.33 2.27
N TRP A 120 -12.29 1.01 3.37
CA TRP A 120 -12.88 2.30 3.72
C TRP A 120 -11.80 3.30 4.14
N TYR A 121 -12.15 4.59 4.09
CA TYR A 121 -11.28 5.64 4.62
C TYR A 121 -10.98 5.41 6.11
N THR A 122 -9.76 5.76 6.48
CA THR A 122 -9.19 5.46 7.81
C THR A 122 -8.35 6.62 8.30
N THR A 123 -7.87 6.52 9.53
CA THR A 123 -6.89 7.44 10.11
C THR A 123 -5.47 6.86 10.08
N LEU A 124 -4.46 7.74 10.24
CA LEU A 124 -3.07 7.29 10.35
C LEU A 124 -2.86 6.41 11.59
N GLN A 125 -3.56 6.72 12.68
CA GLN A 125 -3.49 5.96 13.93
C GLN A 125 -4.01 4.52 13.74
N GLU A 126 -5.19 4.35 13.16
CA GLU A 126 -5.74 3.00 12.92
C GLU A 126 -4.84 2.19 11.97
N ASN A 127 -4.28 2.81 10.93
CA ASN A 127 -3.32 2.12 10.07
C ASN A 127 -2.01 1.80 10.80
N ALA A 128 -1.57 2.61 11.78
CA ALA A 128 -0.41 2.33 12.60
C ALA A 128 -0.65 1.10 13.51
N GLU A 129 -1.84 0.99 14.09
CA GLU A 129 -2.25 -0.16 14.90
C GLU A 129 -2.35 -1.44 14.05
N ARG A 130 -2.97 -1.35 12.86
CA ARG A 130 -3.00 -2.45 11.89
C ARG A 130 -1.60 -2.87 11.46
N LEU A 131 -0.70 -1.92 11.22
CA LEU A 131 0.68 -2.20 10.85
C LEU A 131 1.42 -2.98 11.95
N GLU A 132 1.23 -2.63 13.22
CA GLU A 132 1.84 -3.36 14.34
C GLU A 132 1.33 -4.81 14.38
N ILE A 133 0.01 -5.01 14.33
CA ILE A 133 -0.61 -6.34 14.37
C ILE A 133 -0.17 -7.19 13.18
N LEU A 134 -0.18 -6.62 11.96
CA LEU A 134 0.27 -7.29 10.75
C LEU A 134 1.73 -7.72 10.87
N SER A 135 2.60 -6.81 11.31
CA SER A 135 4.04 -7.07 11.40
C SER A 135 4.33 -8.16 12.44
N GLU A 136 3.72 -8.10 13.62
CA GLU A 136 3.88 -9.12 14.65
C GLU A 136 3.41 -10.51 14.19
N ASN A 137 2.23 -10.60 13.60
CA ASN A 137 1.65 -11.89 13.22
C ASN A 137 2.34 -12.51 12.01
N LEU A 138 2.74 -11.70 11.02
CA LEU A 138 3.39 -12.21 9.81
C LEU A 138 4.87 -12.51 10.04
N LEU A 139 5.59 -11.68 10.80
CA LEU A 139 7.04 -11.76 10.93
C LEU A 139 7.51 -12.54 12.15
N SER A 140 6.86 -12.35 13.32
CA SER A 140 7.28 -13.03 14.56
C SER A 140 6.56 -14.35 14.76
N ILE A 141 5.23 -14.35 14.60
CA ILE A 141 4.41 -15.54 14.87
C ILE A 141 4.38 -16.48 13.67
N GLY A 142 4.57 -15.96 12.45
CA GLY A 142 4.56 -16.74 11.21
C GLY A 142 3.16 -17.19 10.78
N ARG A 143 2.11 -16.43 11.15
CA ARG A 143 0.74 -16.70 10.70
C ARG A 143 0.60 -16.43 9.21
N THR A 144 -0.33 -17.15 8.58
CA THR A 144 -0.72 -16.86 7.19
C THR A 144 -1.43 -15.50 7.11
N THR A 145 -1.49 -14.93 5.89
CA THR A 145 -2.20 -13.68 5.62
C THR A 145 -3.67 -13.77 6.05
N GLY A 146 -4.37 -14.84 5.68
CA GLY A 146 -5.77 -15.06 6.06
C GLY A 146 -6.00 -15.12 7.58
N GLN A 147 -5.16 -15.87 8.31
CA GLN A 147 -5.24 -15.93 9.78
C GLN A 147 -5.00 -14.58 10.43
N THR A 148 -4.08 -13.78 9.87
CA THR A 148 -3.77 -12.44 10.40
C THR A 148 -4.92 -11.46 10.15
N ILE A 149 -5.53 -11.48 8.96
CA ILE A 149 -6.69 -10.62 8.66
C ILE A 149 -7.89 -10.97 9.54
N HIS A 150 -8.12 -12.25 9.81
CA HIS A 150 -9.19 -12.66 10.72
C HIS A 150 -9.08 -12.03 12.11
N LEU A 151 -7.86 -11.80 12.62
CA LEU A 151 -7.64 -11.11 13.89
C LEU A 151 -7.98 -9.61 13.85
N LEU A 152 -7.94 -9.00 12.67
CA LEU A 152 -8.27 -7.59 12.45
C LEU A 152 -9.77 -7.36 12.28
N GLN A 153 -10.58 -8.41 12.06
CA GLN A 153 -12.02 -8.34 11.81
C GLN A 153 -12.88 -8.33 13.08
N LYS A 154 -12.40 -7.72 14.17
CA LYS A 154 -13.19 -7.63 15.42
C LYS A 154 -14.45 -6.78 15.25
#